data_AF-A0A3N5S4V8-F1
#
_entry.id   AF-A0A3N5S4V8-F1
#
_cell.length_a   1.000
_cell.length_b   1.000
_cell.length_c   1.000
_cell.angle_alpha   90.00
_cell.angle_beta   90.00
_cell.angle_gamma   90.00
#
_symmetry.space_group_name_H-M   'P 1'
#
loop_
_entity.id
_entity.type
_entity.pdbx_description
1 polymer ?
#
loop_
_entity_poly.entity_id
_entity_poly.type
_entity_poly.pdbx_seq_one_letter_code
_entity_poly.pdbx_strand_id
1 'polypeptide(L)'
;MPKEFYTEKDIEDLFKRGIRSLQVTENVVLTELAYEKAIRLGLQLLSDRADNPPAAPVRPYLSEAGTRRATPVAAPVAQTVSQPQPASIAQHSARVEGASDVEKRIRSAVIAKLGNQVDAKLLDNIIHRVVKGVGLK
;
A
#
# COMPACT_ATOMS: atom_id res chain seq x y z
N MET A 1 -3.61 -25.57 -24.62
CA MET A 1 -3.49 -24.49 -25.63
C MET A 1 -2.05 -24.41 -26.10
N PRO A 2 -1.76 -23.96 -27.33
CA PRO A 2 -0.39 -23.82 -27.81
C PRO A 2 0.38 -22.77 -26.99
N LYS A 3 1.69 -23.01 -26.80
CA LYS A 3 2.59 -22.05 -26.15
C LYS A 3 3.07 -21.02 -27.15
N GLU A 4 3.19 -19.78 -26.71
CA GLU A 4 3.67 -18.64 -27.51
C GLU A 4 5.10 -18.31 -27.11
N PHE A 5 5.99 -18.20 -28.10
CA PHE A 5 7.41 -17.96 -27.87
C PHE A 5 7.77 -16.57 -28.35
N TYR A 6 8.29 -15.75 -27.44
CA TYR A 6 8.76 -14.40 -27.74
C TYR A 6 10.28 -14.39 -27.89
N THR A 7 10.72 -13.91 -29.05
CA THR A 7 12.13 -13.68 -29.36
C THR A 7 12.48 -12.21 -29.19
N GLU A 8 13.77 -11.90 -29.37
CA GLU A 8 14.29 -10.54 -29.33
C GLU A 8 13.49 -9.57 -30.22
N LYS A 9 13.22 -9.99 -31.46
CA LYS A 9 12.51 -9.17 -32.44
C LYS A 9 11.06 -8.90 -32.05
N ASP A 10 10.39 -9.89 -31.47
CA ASP A 10 8.99 -9.73 -31.05
C ASP A 10 8.86 -8.65 -29.97
N ILE A 11 9.76 -8.63 -28.99
CA ILE A 11 9.77 -7.61 -27.94
C ILE A 11 10.05 -6.21 -28.50
N GLU A 12 10.96 -6.11 -29.47
CA GLU A 12 11.25 -4.84 -30.13
C GLU A 12 10.05 -4.34 -30.95
N ASP A 13 9.37 -5.22 -31.68
CA ASP A 13 8.16 -4.87 -32.44
C ASP A 13 7.02 -4.43 -31.52
N LEU A 14 6.77 -5.17 -30.42
CA LEU A 14 5.79 -4.79 -29.40
C LEU A 14 6.06 -3.39 -28.88
N PHE A 15 7.32 -3.08 -28.57
CA PHE A 15 7.70 -1.77 -28.08
C PHE A 15 7.53 -0.66 -29.14
N LYS A 16 7.90 -0.93 -30.40
CA LYS A 16 7.70 -0.01 -31.54
C LYS A 16 6.22 0.28 -31.78
N ARG A 17 5.36 -0.70 -31.53
CA ARG A 17 3.89 -0.55 -31.56
C ARG A 17 3.33 0.22 -30.36
N GLY A 18 4.17 0.61 -29.41
CA GLY A 18 3.80 1.38 -28.22
C GLY A 18 3.35 0.51 -27.05
N ILE A 19 3.46 -0.82 -27.14
CA ILE A 19 3.11 -1.73 -26.04
C ILE A 19 4.25 -1.70 -25.03
N ARG A 20 3.94 -1.32 -23.79
CA ARG A 20 4.93 -1.17 -22.70
C ARG A 20 4.83 -2.24 -21.64
N SER A 21 3.88 -3.16 -21.77
CA SER A 21 3.61 -4.22 -20.80
C SER A 21 3.25 -5.51 -21.51
N LEU A 22 3.87 -6.62 -21.10
CA LEU A 22 3.59 -7.97 -21.59
C LEU A 22 3.25 -8.87 -20.40
N GLN A 23 2.10 -9.54 -20.46
CA GLN A 23 1.68 -10.49 -19.44
C GLN A 23 2.38 -11.82 -19.67
N VAL A 24 3.24 -12.21 -18.73
CA VAL A 24 3.99 -13.46 -18.77
C VAL A 24 3.18 -14.52 -18.01
N THR A 25 2.37 -15.24 -18.77
CA THR A 25 1.59 -16.39 -18.28
C THR A 25 2.35 -17.70 -18.48
N GLU A 26 1.80 -18.81 -18.01
CA GLU A 26 2.40 -20.15 -18.19
C GLU A 26 2.49 -20.60 -19.66
N ASN A 27 1.75 -19.94 -20.55
CA ASN A 27 1.76 -20.22 -21.98
C ASN A 27 2.76 -19.36 -22.74
N VAL A 28 3.38 -18.37 -22.09
CA VAL A 28 4.30 -17.42 -22.71
C VAL A 28 5.72 -17.80 -22.32
N VAL A 29 6.56 -18.08 -23.32
CA VAL A 29 7.96 -18.42 -23.14
C VAL A 29 8.81 -17.33 -23.75
N LEU A 30 9.62 -16.67 -22.93
CA LEU A 30 10.60 -15.69 -23.40
C LEU A 30 11.96 -16.37 -23.50
N THR A 31 12.64 -16.16 -24.62
CA THR A 31 14.08 -16.45 -24.70
C THR A 31 14.89 -15.50 -23.81
N GLU A 32 16.12 -15.87 -23.44
CA GLU A 32 16.98 -14.99 -22.64
C GLU A 32 17.21 -13.62 -23.31
N LEU A 33 17.49 -13.62 -24.62
CA LEU A 33 17.68 -12.38 -25.38
C LEU A 33 16.43 -11.49 -25.37
N ALA A 34 15.24 -12.09 -25.47
CA ALA A 34 13.97 -11.37 -25.38
C ALA A 34 13.77 -10.73 -23.99
N TYR A 35 14.07 -11.47 -22.93
CA TYR A 35 13.98 -10.98 -21.56
C TYR A 35 14.93 -9.80 -21.32
N GLU A 36 16.19 -9.91 -21.76
CA GLU A 36 17.16 -8.81 -21.69
C GLU A 36 16.70 -7.58 -22.48
N LYS A 37 16.15 -7.77 -23.69
CA LYS A 37 15.59 -6.64 -24.46
C LYS A 37 14.43 -5.98 -23.76
N ALA A 38 13.51 -6.76 -23.20
CA ALA A 38 12.38 -6.21 -22.47
C ALA A 38 12.86 -5.28 -21.33
N ILE A 39 13.86 -5.72 -20.56
CA ILE A 39 14.46 -4.91 -19.50
C ILE A 39 15.13 -3.64 -20.07
N ARG A 40 15.94 -3.77 -21.12
CA ARG A 40 16.65 -2.62 -21.72
C ARG A 40 15.70 -1.57 -22.30
N LEU A 41 14.58 -2.00 -22.87
CA LEU A 41 13.55 -1.11 -23.42
C LEU A 41 12.59 -0.58 -22.33
N GLY A 42 12.66 -1.11 -21.10
CA GLY A 42 11.74 -0.75 -20.03
C GLY A 42 10.32 -1.31 -20.22
N LEU A 43 10.19 -2.40 -20.96
CA LEU A 43 8.94 -3.13 -21.12
C LEU A 43 8.64 -3.93 -19.85
N GLN A 44 7.47 -3.69 -19.26
CA GLN A 44 7.05 -4.32 -18.01
C GLN A 44 6.59 -5.75 -18.25
N LEU A 45 7.25 -6.71 -17.61
CA LEU A 45 6.86 -8.11 -17.64
C LEU A 45 5.98 -8.41 -16.41
N LEU A 46 4.67 -8.56 -16.63
CA LEU A 46 3.70 -8.81 -15.56
C LEU A 46 3.50 -10.32 -15.40
N SER A 47 4.00 -10.87 -14.30
CA SER A 47 3.83 -12.28 -13.95
C SER A 47 2.54 -12.51 -13.19
N ASP A 48 1.67 -13.39 -13.69
CA ASP A 48 0.34 -13.70 -13.09
C ASP A 48 0.44 -14.37 -11.71
N ARG A 49 1.56 -15.01 -11.41
CA ARG A 49 1.78 -15.81 -10.20
C ARG A 49 1.82 -14.99 -8.89
N ALA A 50 1.75 -13.67 -8.95
CA ALA A 50 2.05 -12.80 -7.82
C ALA A 50 0.88 -12.48 -6.89
N ASP A 51 -0.40 -12.69 -7.27
CA ASP A 51 -1.50 -12.05 -6.52
C ASP A 51 -2.80 -12.87 -6.37
N ASN A 52 -2.71 -14.17 -6.08
CA ASN A 52 -3.88 -14.89 -5.56
C ASN A 52 -3.54 -15.61 -4.27
N PRO A 53 -3.61 -14.94 -3.11
CA PRO A 53 -3.58 -15.65 -1.84
C PRO A 53 -4.76 -16.64 -1.82
N PRO A 54 -4.55 -17.92 -1.50
CA PRO A 54 -5.65 -18.87 -1.40
C PRO A 54 -6.69 -18.31 -0.44
N ALA A 55 -7.93 -18.20 -0.92
CA ALA A 55 -9.05 -17.67 -0.17
C ALA A 55 -9.09 -18.33 1.22
N ALA A 56 -8.81 -17.54 2.26
CA ALA A 56 -8.88 -18.01 3.63
C ALA A 56 -10.31 -18.54 3.87
N PRO A 57 -10.47 -19.72 4.49
CA PRO A 57 -11.79 -20.29 4.76
C PRO A 57 -12.69 -19.28 5.49
N VAL A 58 -13.92 -19.14 5.02
CA VAL A 58 -14.94 -18.31 5.68
C VAL A 58 -15.14 -18.85 7.09
N ARG A 59 -14.85 -18.03 8.10
CA ARG A 59 -15.10 -18.37 9.50
C ARG A 59 -16.62 -18.27 9.74
N PRO A 60 -17.34 -19.37 10.00
CA PRO A 60 -18.73 -19.27 10.41
C PRO A 60 -18.83 -18.48 11.72
N TYR A 61 -19.77 -17.55 11.79
CA TYR A 61 -20.06 -16.78 12.99
C TYR A 61 -20.69 -17.69 14.05
N LEU A 62 -19.88 -18.37 14.86
CA LEU A 62 -20.34 -18.88 16.15
C LEU A 62 -20.07 -17.81 17.21
N SER A 63 -20.91 -16.79 17.21
CA SER A 63 -21.20 -16.03 18.41
C SER A 63 -22.70 -16.09 18.56
N GLU A 64 -23.13 -17.16 19.23
CA GLU A 64 -24.42 -17.23 19.90
C GLU A 64 -24.73 -15.87 20.53
N ALA A 65 -25.95 -15.43 20.25
CA ALA A 65 -26.56 -14.28 20.87
C ALA A 65 -26.57 -14.44 22.40
N GLY A 66 -25.48 -14.02 23.05
CA GLY A 66 -25.47 -13.63 24.45
C GLY A 66 -26.22 -12.31 24.58
N THR A 67 -27.54 -12.34 24.39
CA THR A 67 -28.45 -11.23 24.75
C THR A 67 -28.49 -11.13 26.27
N ARG A 68 -27.45 -10.52 26.85
CA ARG A 68 -27.54 -9.91 28.18
C ARG A 68 -28.02 -8.48 28.02
N ARG A 69 -29.35 -8.39 28.01
CA ARG A 69 -30.21 -7.32 28.53
C ARG A 69 -29.48 -6.24 29.35
N ALA A 70 -29.58 -4.99 28.91
CA ALA A 70 -29.92 -3.83 29.75
C ALA A 70 -30.43 -2.66 28.87
N THR A 71 -31.59 -2.13 29.24
CA THR A 71 -32.32 -1.02 28.61
C THR A 71 -31.86 0.35 29.20
N PRO A 72 -32.45 1.49 28.80
CA PRO A 72 -31.80 2.60 28.12
C PRO A 72 -31.33 3.72 29.06
N VAL A 73 -30.31 4.49 28.67
CA VAL A 73 -30.04 5.80 29.31
C VAL A 73 -30.13 6.89 28.25
N ALA A 74 -31.20 7.67 28.36
CA ALA A 74 -31.32 8.98 27.74
C ALA A 74 -30.24 9.92 28.28
N ALA A 75 -29.62 10.69 27.38
CA ALA A 75 -28.81 11.86 27.70
C ALA A 75 -29.71 13.02 28.23
N PRO A 76 -29.21 14.25 28.51
CA PRO A 76 -27.91 14.73 29.02
C PRO A 76 -28.05 15.74 30.20
N VAL A 77 -27.07 15.87 31.09
CA VAL A 77 -26.82 17.09 31.91
C VAL A 77 -25.31 17.10 32.29
N ALA A 78 -24.47 17.96 31.72
CA ALA A 78 -24.21 19.37 32.03
C ALA A 78 -23.37 19.60 33.32
N GLN A 79 -22.28 20.36 33.13
CA GLN A 79 -21.53 21.19 34.11
C GLN A 79 -20.45 20.46 34.95
N THR A 80 -19.26 21.01 35.28
CA THR A 80 -18.53 22.27 35.00
C THR A 80 -17.14 22.18 35.70
N VAL A 81 -16.13 22.79 35.06
CA VAL A 81 -14.99 23.59 35.60
C VAL A 81 -13.82 23.00 36.45
N SER A 82 -12.63 23.55 36.10
CA SER A 82 -11.39 23.75 36.88
C SER A 82 -10.44 22.54 36.98
N GLN A 83 -9.13 22.59 36.72
CA GLN A 83 -8.12 23.66 36.91
C GLN A 83 -6.83 23.30 36.09
N PRO A 84 -5.92 24.24 35.79
CA PRO A 84 -4.77 24.04 34.89
C PRO A 84 -3.56 23.44 35.62
N GLN A 85 -2.82 22.56 34.94
CA GLN A 85 -1.47 22.18 35.34
C GLN A 85 -0.49 22.25 34.15
N PRO A 86 0.53 23.13 34.21
CA PRO A 86 1.65 23.15 33.29
C PRO A 86 2.71 22.12 33.68
N ALA A 87 3.60 21.83 32.73
CA ALA A 87 4.81 21.01 32.82
C ALA A 87 4.65 19.49 32.61
N SER A 88 4.76 19.09 31.35
CA SER A 88 5.59 17.94 30.98
C SER A 88 6.44 18.33 29.77
N ILE A 89 7.36 19.28 29.98
CA ILE A 89 8.50 19.46 29.08
C ILE A 89 9.59 18.51 29.59
N ALA A 90 9.42 17.22 29.34
CA ALA A 90 10.52 16.28 29.21
C ALA A 90 10.73 16.19 27.70
N GLN A 91 11.59 17.03 27.10
CA GLN A 91 13.01 16.74 26.88
C GLN A 91 13.30 15.24 26.67
N HIS A 92 14.06 14.99 25.59
CA HIS A 92 14.41 13.72 24.94
C HIS A 92 13.37 13.30 23.88
N SER A 93 13.45 13.79 22.64
CA SER A 93 14.28 13.11 21.63
C SER A 93 14.51 13.95 20.35
N ALA A 94 15.19 15.09 20.46
CA ALA A 94 15.57 15.95 19.32
C ALA A 94 16.70 15.38 18.43
N ARG A 95 16.72 14.06 18.19
CA ARG A 95 17.66 13.41 17.26
C ARG A 95 17.01 12.33 16.38
N VAL A 96 15.73 12.04 16.56
CA VAL A 96 14.94 11.12 15.72
C VAL A 96 13.67 11.80 15.18
N GLU A 97 13.66 13.13 15.08
CA GLU A 97 12.48 13.88 14.61
C GLU A 97 12.46 14.05 13.09
N GLY A 98 13.61 14.19 12.43
CA GLY A 98 13.69 14.50 11.00
C GLY A 98 12.95 13.53 10.07
N ALA A 99 12.97 12.23 10.33
CA ALA A 99 12.25 11.25 9.51
C ALA A 99 10.73 11.34 9.74
N SER A 100 10.30 11.37 11.01
CA SER A 100 8.88 11.39 11.36
C SER A 100 8.17 12.69 10.94
N ASP A 101 8.89 13.81 10.92
CA ASP A 101 8.38 15.10 10.46
C ASP A 101 8.16 15.11 8.95
N VAL A 102 9.08 14.51 8.18
CA VAL A 102 8.92 14.36 6.73
C VAL A 102 7.72 13.45 6.43
N GLU A 103 7.57 12.33 7.13
CA GLU A 103 6.44 11.42 6.96
C GLU A 103 5.10 12.10 7.26
N LYS A 104 4.99 12.85 8.36
CA LYS A 104 3.79 13.62 8.72
C LYS A 104 3.46 14.67 7.66
N ARG A 105 4.46 15.36 7.13
CA ARG A 105 4.29 16.42 6.12
C ARG A 105 3.84 15.84 4.78
N ILE A 106 4.37 14.69 4.39
CA ILE A 106 3.92 13.94 3.20
C ILE A 106 2.48 13.46 3.42
N ARG A 107 2.16 12.89 4.58
CA ARG A 107 0.79 12.43 4.90
C ARG A 107 -0.24 13.56 4.78
N SER A 108 0.06 14.73 5.36
CA SER A 108 -0.83 15.89 5.30
C SER A 108 -1.01 16.41 3.86
N ALA A 109 0.06 16.49 3.07
CA ALA A 109 -0.01 16.91 1.67
C ALA A 109 -0.84 15.95 0.80
N VAL A 110 -0.72 14.63 1.04
CA VAL A 110 -1.49 13.62 0.31
C VAL A 110 -2.96 13.66 0.71
N ILE A 111 -3.28 13.80 2.00
CA ILE A 111 -4.66 13.94 2.47
C ILE A 111 -5.30 15.23 1.93
N ALA A 112 -4.56 16.34 1.88
CA ALA A 112 -5.07 17.58 1.29
C ALA A 112 -5.36 17.45 -0.22
N LYS A 113 -4.62 16.58 -0.93
CA LYS A 113 -4.70 16.44 -2.39
C LYS A 113 -5.67 15.33 -2.84
N LEU A 114 -5.75 14.23 -2.08
CA LEU A 114 -6.56 13.04 -2.41
C LEU A 114 -7.75 12.85 -1.48
N GLY A 115 -7.83 13.59 -0.37
CA GLY A 115 -8.92 13.51 0.60
C GLY A 115 -8.98 12.16 1.31
N ASN A 116 -10.20 11.74 1.68
CA ASN A 116 -10.47 10.48 2.37
C ASN A 116 -10.55 9.26 1.42
N GLN A 117 -10.00 9.36 0.20
CA GLN A 117 -10.04 8.27 -0.78
C GLN A 117 -8.91 7.23 -0.58
N VAL A 118 -8.12 7.38 0.48
CA VAL A 118 -6.95 6.53 0.73
C VAL A 118 -7.03 5.96 2.13
N ASP A 119 -6.81 4.65 2.24
CA ASP A 119 -6.68 3.99 3.52
C ASP A 119 -5.44 4.50 4.28
N ALA A 120 -5.63 4.86 5.55
CA ALA A 120 -4.59 5.47 6.37
C ALA A 120 -3.41 4.52 6.63
N LYS A 121 -3.66 3.21 6.74
CA LYS A 121 -2.59 2.21 6.91
C LYS A 121 -1.84 2.00 5.61
N LEU A 122 -2.52 1.97 4.47
CA LEU A 122 -1.86 1.86 3.17
C LEU A 122 -0.95 3.07 2.93
N LEU A 123 -1.44 4.28 3.19
CA LEU A 123 -0.67 5.51 3.03
C LEU A 123 0.62 5.48 3.87
N ASP A 124 0.54 5.02 5.12
CA ASP A 124 1.69 4.91 6.02
C ASP A 124 2.75 3.93 5.51
N ASN A 125 2.34 2.75 5.03
CA ASN A 125 3.26 1.75 4.47
C ASN A 125 3.97 2.26 3.22
N ILE A 126 3.27 2.99 2.35
CA ILE A 126 3.86 3.58 1.15
C ILE A 126 4.85 4.67 1.51
N ILE A 127 4.50 5.55 2.46
CA ILE A 127 5.39 6.61 2.96
C ILE A 127 6.67 5.99 3.51
N HIS A 128 6.56 4.98 4.37
CA HIS A 128 7.71 4.31 4.98
C HIS A 128 8.62 3.63 3.94
N ARG A 129 8.03 3.01 2.91
CA ARG A 129 8.79 2.42 1.79
C ARG A 129 9.52 3.48 0.96
N VAL A 130 8.86 4.62 0.69
CA VAL A 130 9.45 5.70 -0.10
C VAL A 130 10.61 6.33 0.68
N VAL A 131 10.41 6.72 1.94
CA VAL A 131 11.44 7.31 2.82
C VAL A 131 12.67 6.41 2.89
N LYS A 132 12.47 5.10 3.08
CA LYS A 132 13.55 4.10 3.06
C LYS A 132 14.26 4.02 1.70
N GLY A 133 13.52 4.11 0.59
CA GLY A 133 14.06 4.04 -0.78
C GLY A 133 14.85 5.29 -1.19
N VAL A 134 14.47 6.48 -0.71
CA VAL A 134 15.18 7.74 -0.99
C VAL A 134 16.37 7.98 -0.05
N GLY A 135 16.58 7.12 0.94
CA GLY A 135 17.73 7.18 1.83
C GLY A 135 17.69 8.32 2.87
N LEU A 136 16.52 8.94 3.07
CA LEU A 136 16.31 9.85 4.19
C LEU A 136 16.23 9.00 5.48
N LYS A 137 17.26 9.11 6.32
CA LYS A 137 17.36 8.50 7.65
C LYS A 137 17.32 9.58 8.71
#